data_AF-A0AAW1DEF6-F1
#
_entry.id   AF-A0AAW1DEF6-F1
#
_cell.length_a   1.000
_cell.length_b   1.000
_cell.length_c   1.000
_cell.angle_alpha   90.00
_cell.angle_beta   90.00
_cell.angle_gamma   90.00
#
_symmetry.space_group_name_H-M   'P 1'
#
loop_
_entity.id
_entity.type
_entity.pdbx_description
1 polymer ?
#
loop_
_entity_poly.entity_id
_entity_poly.type
_entity_poly.pdbx_seq_one_letter_code
_entity_poly.pdbx_strand_id
1 'polypeptide(L)'
;MALTSFLTVSKHIQSILNENHIDSRRDAGPGLWVSALLPTSIIIGQIKYSTTYKYKAAACISCGLLLHTILHLIKTYHLKPSSSCDIILTSLVTFLLLNYFTLEGLLLSAVFSSICMFCYPKIILPLMKLCPYSFTYGEATLICQSFIIFLITFLVREDNHSQNCMEIGTTVLQFGIICLVGIVTLSYYHDLKGRPLEFYCLVGFIVIFVLIPSLNFLIGENPLKWVFHLVTEDAVTIKLMGFWSICTILAVVAVLTQVGSNEKATTAIRKVFHLLALLVFVPGIIFKPCLLYVASGVVFAIFIFLDTLRILEMPPLGGILQDGFSKFSDEKDEGPVALTPIYLLAGCALPLWMHPAAGNFLPDILPLISGLLSVGIGDSAASICGSLVGKNKWPGSKKTKEGTAACFLSQLFLVIALIHYGYVPRTNLIRPTFAIAICSLVEAKTEQVDNIVLPLLMYIMLM
;
A
#
# COMPACT_ATOMS: atom_id res chain seq x y z
N MET A 1 2.50 -30.82 9.36
CA MET A 1 1.81 -31.07 8.07
C MET A 1 1.57 -29.77 7.28
N ALA A 2 1.00 -28.71 7.86
CA ALA A 2 0.79 -27.43 7.17
C ALA A 2 2.09 -26.65 6.85
N LEU A 3 3.08 -26.65 7.77
CA LEU A 3 4.37 -25.99 7.52
C LEU A 3 5.16 -26.69 6.40
N THR A 4 5.13 -28.03 6.39
CA THR A 4 5.79 -28.85 5.36
C THR A 4 5.16 -28.65 3.99
N SER A 5 3.83 -28.55 3.89
CA SER A 5 3.19 -28.26 2.61
C SER A 5 3.51 -26.85 2.10
N PHE A 6 3.53 -25.84 2.98
CA PHE A 6 3.89 -24.47 2.62
C PHE A 6 5.33 -24.35 2.08
N LEU A 7 6.28 -25.05 2.71
CA LEU A 7 7.67 -25.11 2.24
C LEU A 7 7.78 -25.78 0.88
N THR A 8 7.02 -26.85 0.63
CA THR A 8 6.98 -27.52 -0.69
C THR A 8 6.45 -26.57 -1.77
N VAL A 9 5.33 -25.89 -1.55
CA VAL A 9 4.78 -24.92 -2.53
C VAL A 9 5.77 -23.79 -2.79
N SER A 10 6.42 -23.28 -1.74
CA SER A 10 7.43 -22.22 -1.89
C SER A 10 8.58 -22.64 -2.80
N LYS A 11 9.07 -23.88 -2.68
CA LYS A 11 10.10 -24.42 -3.58
C LYS A 11 9.63 -24.53 -5.02
N HIS A 12 8.40 -25.01 -5.26
CA HIS A 12 7.86 -25.12 -6.61
C HIS A 12 7.65 -23.75 -7.27
N ILE A 13 7.15 -22.75 -6.52
CA ILE A 13 7.04 -21.38 -7.03
C ILE A 13 8.41 -20.82 -7.38
N GLN A 14 9.43 -21.06 -6.54
CA GLN A 14 10.80 -20.66 -6.89
C GLN A 14 11.30 -21.34 -8.18
N SER A 15 10.98 -22.62 -8.40
CA SER A 15 11.29 -23.30 -9.67
C SER A 15 10.62 -22.61 -10.86
N ILE A 16 9.33 -22.29 -10.75
CA ILE A 16 8.58 -21.59 -11.80
C ILE A 16 9.22 -20.23 -12.11
N LEU A 17 9.63 -19.49 -11.09
CA LEU A 17 10.31 -18.20 -11.29
C LEU A 17 11.64 -18.39 -12.03
N ASN A 18 12.44 -19.37 -11.64
CA ASN A 18 13.73 -19.68 -12.27
C ASN A 18 13.56 -20.13 -13.73
N GLU A 19 12.59 -21.01 -14.01
CA GLU A 19 12.23 -21.48 -15.36
C GLU A 19 11.78 -20.34 -16.28
N ASN A 20 11.14 -19.31 -15.71
CA ASN A 20 10.70 -18.13 -16.45
C ASN A 20 11.76 -17.03 -16.54
N HIS A 21 12.98 -17.27 -16.04
CA HIS A 21 14.07 -16.28 -15.93
C HIS A 21 13.64 -15.01 -15.19
N ILE A 22 13.03 -15.19 -14.01
CA ILE A 22 12.57 -14.10 -13.16
C ILE A 22 13.52 -13.93 -11.98
N ASP A 23 14.15 -12.75 -11.92
CA ASP A 23 14.97 -12.31 -10.81
C ASP A 23 14.10 -11.79 -9.66
N SER A 24 13.76 -12.65 -8.70
CA SER A 24 13.10 -12.23 -7.46
C SER A 24 14.07 -11.52 -6.52
N ARG A 25 13.55 -10.71 -5.59
CA ARG A 25 14.36 -10.05 -4.54
C ARG A 25 15.23 -11.06 -3.79
N ARG A 26 16.50 -10.68 -3.53
CA ARG A 26 17.49 -11.54 -2.90
C ARG A 26 17.19 -11.74 -1.41
N ASP A 27 17.70 -12.84 -0.87
CA ASP A 27 17.61 -13.18 0.56
C ASP A 27 16.18 -13.19 1.15
N ALA A 28 15.15 -13.31 0.30
CA ALA A 28 13.76 -13.39 0.70
C ALA A 28 13.07 -14.56 0.00
N GLY A 29 12.33 -15.37 0.76
CA GLY A 29 11.48 -16.41 0.19
C GLY A 29 10.29 -15.83 -0.61
N PRO A 30 9.55 -16.67 -1.36
CA PRO A 30 8.47 -16.22 -2.23
C PRO A 30 7.31 -15.46 -1.55
N GLY A 31 7.22 -15.47 -0.22
CA GLY A 31 6.27 -14.63 0.50
C GLY A 31 4.79 -14.97 0.29
N LEU A 32 4.46 -16.23 -0.02
CA LEU A 32 3.12 -16.62 -0.51
C LEU A 32 1.95 -16.17 0.37
N TRP A 33 2.13 -16.12 1.69
CA TRP A 33 1.10 -15.70 2.63
C TRP A 33 0.70 -14.22 2.47
N VAL A 34 1.57 -13.38 1.92
CA VAL A 34 1.31 -11.95 1.65
C VAL A 34 0.14 -11.78 0.67
N SER A 35 -0.01 -12.73 -0.28
CA SER A 35 -1.11 -12.74 -1.27
C SER A 35 -2.51 -12.84 -0.67
N ALA A 36 -2.64 -13.23 0.61
CA ALA A 36 -3.93 -13.32 1.29
C ALA A 36 -4.28 -12.04 2.06
N LEU A 37 -3.32 -11.16 2.36
CA LEU A 37 -3.51 -10.06 3.32
C LEU A 37 -4.52 -9.03 2.80
N LEU A 38 -4.28 -8.48 1.62
CA LEU A 38 -5.15 -7.44 1.06
C LEU A 38 -6.58 -7.95 0.83
N PRO A 39 -6.84 -9.06 0.12
CA PRO A 39 -8.20 -9.56 -0.06
C PRO A 39 -8.92 -9.80 1.27
N THR A 40 -8.22 -10.39 2.25
CA THR A 40 -8.77 -10.66 3.58
C THR A 40 -9.15 -9.37 4.31
N SER A 41 -8.32 -8.32 4.24
CA SER A 41 -8.64 -7.03 4.88
C SER A 41 -9.93 -6.42 4.34
N ILE A 42 -10.15 -6.46 3.03
CA ILE A 42 -11.34 -5.88 2.40
C ILE A 42 -12.58 -6.72 2.73
N ILE A 43 -12.47 -8.06 2.65
CA ILE A 43 -13.56 -8.99 2.98
C ILE A 43 -14.00 -8.83 4.44
N ILE A 44 -13.07 -8.75 5.39
CA ILE A 44 -13.41 -8.54 6.81
C ILE A 44 -14.10 -7.20 7.00
N GLY A 45 -13.63 -6.14 6.35
CA GLY A 45 -14.30 -4.84 6.40
C GLY A 45 -15.74 -4.88 5.88
N GLN A 46 -16.01 -5.65 4.82
CA GLN A 46 -17.36 -5.86 4.30
C GLN A 46 -18.27 -6.60 5.27
N ILE A 47 -17.72 -7.53 6.06
CA ILE A 47 -18.49 -8.33 7.02
C ILE A 47 -18.83 -7.50 8.26
N LYS A 48 -17.91 -6.67 8.73
CA LYS A 48 -18.03 -5.97 10.01
C LYS A 48 -18.72 -4.62 9.96
N TYR A 49 -18.65 -3.92 8.83
CA TYR A 49 -19.12 -2.55 8.73
C TYR A 49 -20.24 -2.44 7.69
N SER A 50 -21.04 -1.40 7.81
CA SER A 50 -21.91 -0.97 6.72
C SER A 50 -21.05 -0.33 5.63
N THR A 51 -21.28 -0.74 4.38
CA THR A 51 -20.37 -0.42 3.27
C THR A 51 -21.10 0.13 2.06
N THR A 52 -20.39 0.97 1.30
CA THR A 52 -20.88 1.52 0.02
C THR A 52 -20.90 0.44 -1.07
N TYR A 53 -21.58 0.72 -2.19
CA TYR A 53 -21.60 -0.19 -3.33
C TYR A 53 -20.21 -0.43 -3.93
N LYS A 54 -19.37 0.61 -4.01
CA LYS A 54 -17.96 0.46 -4.44
C LYS A 54 -17.19 -0.49 -3.55
N TYR A 55 -17.37 -0.39 -2.23
CA TYR A 55 -16.71 -1.28 -1.30
C TYR A 55 -17.22 -2.73 -1.42
N LYS A 56 -18.53 -2.93 -1.59
CA LYS A 56 -19.11 -4.27 -1.86
C LYS A 56 -18.51 -4.89 -3.12
N ALA A 57 -18.35 -4.11 -4.20
CA ALA A 57 -17.71 -4.58 -5.41
C ALA A 57 -16.24 -4.96 -5.17
N ALA A 58 -15.49 -4.12 -4.45
CA ALA A 58 -14.11 -4.42 -4.04
C ALA A 58 -14.02 -5.74 -3.27
N ALA A 59 -14.94 -5.98 -2.32
CA ALA A 59 -15.00 -7.22 -1.54
C ALA A 59 -15.34 -8.45 -2.40
N CYS A 60 -16.28 -8.32 -3.35
CA CYS A 60 -16.63 -9.41 -4.27
C CYS A 60 -15.43 -9.80 -5.16
N ILE A 61 -14.72 -8.81 -5.73
CA ILE A 61 -13.49 -9.05 -6.49
C ILE A 61 -12.41 -9.67 -5.60
N SER A 62 -12.26 -9.19 -4.36
CA SER A 62 -11.31 -9.72 -3.38
C SER A 62 -11.56 -11.20 -3.07
N CYS A 63 -12.82 -11.63 -2.93
CA CYS A 63 -13.18 -13.05 -2.80
C CYS A 63 -12.70 -13.88 -4.00
N GLY A 64 -12.91 -13.37 -5.22
CA GLY A 64 -12.43 -14.00 -6.46
C GLY A 64 -10.91 -14.14 -6.51
N LEU A 65 -10.19 -13.05 -6.22
CA LEU A 65 -8.72 -13.02 -6.21
C LEU A 65 -8.15 -13.96 -5.15
N LEU A 66 -8.74 -14.01 -3.95
CA LEU A 66 -8.33 -14.92 -2.89
C LEU A 66 -8.57 -16.38 -3.28
N LEU A 67 -9.75 -16.69 -3.83
CA LEU A 67 -10.08 -18.04 -4.30
C LEU A 67 -9.12 -18.48 -5.41
N HIS A 68 -8.83 -17.61 -6.38
CA HIS A 68 -7.89 -17.89 -7.45
C HIS A 68 -6.49 -18.19 -6.91
N THR A 69 -6.03 -17.40 -5.95
CA THR A 69 -4.74 -17.60 -5.28
C THR A 69 -4.70 -18.95 -4.57
N ILE A 70 -5.73 -19.30 -3.80
CA ILE A 70 -5.80 -20.58 -3.08
C ILE A 70 -5.76 -21.76 -4.07
N LEU A 71 -6.56 -21.71 -5.14
CA LEU A 71 -6.57 -22.76 -6.17
C LEU A 71 -5.21 -22.90 -6.86
N HIS A 72 -4.56 -21.78 -7.18
CA HIS A 72 -3.22 -21.78 -7.75
C HIS A 72 -2.21 -22.45 -6.80
N LEU A 73 -2.20 -22.09 -5.52
CA LEU A 73 -1.29 -22.68 -4.53
C LEU A 73 -1.54 -24.19 -4.33
N ILE A 74 -2.80 -24.62 -4.31
CA ILE A 74 -3.17 -26.05 -4.21
C ILE A 74 -2.67 -26.82 -5.45
N LYS A 75 -2.84 -26.26 -6.65
CA LYS A 75 -2.37 -26.92 -7.88
C LYS A 75 -0.85 -27.00 -7.95
N THR A 76 -0.17 -25.93 -7.54
CA THR A 76 1.30 -25.90 -7.45
C THR A 76 1.82 -26.89 -6.41
N TYR A 77 1.09 -27.11 -5.31
CA TYR A 77 1.40 -28.19 -4.35
C TYR A 77 1.35 -29.58 -5.01
N HIS A 78 0.32 -29.82 -5.83
CA HIS A 78 0.12 -31.08 -6.54
C HIS A 78 0.84 -31.17 -7.91
N LEU A 79 1.72 -30.23 -8.25
CA LEU A 79 2.43 -30.15 -9.54
C LEU A 79 1.49 -30.19 -10.76
N LYS A 80 0.27 -29.66 -10.61
CA LYS A 80 -0.70 -29.53 -11.70
C LYS A 80 -0.62 -28.12 -12.29
N PRO A 81 -0.68 -27.95 -13.62
CA PRO A 81 -0.74 -26.63 -14.22
C PRO A 81 -2.07 -25.94 -13.88
N SER A 82 -2.03 -24.62 -13.74
CA SER A 82 -3.24 -23.79 -13.71
C SER A 82 -4.02 -24.00 -15.02
N SER A 83 -5.31 -24.31 -14.92
CA SER A 83 -6.14 -24.58 -16.10
C SER A 83 -7.11 -23.43 -16.34
N SER A 84 -7.56 -23.28 -17.59
CA SER A 84 -8.61 -22.33 -17.93
C SER A 84 -9.89 -22.52 -17.09
N CYS A 85 -10.13 -23.75 -16.60
CA CYS A 85 -11.23 -24.04 -15.68
C CYS A 85 -11.14 -23.26 -14.36
N ASP A 86 -9.94 -22.96 -13.85
CA ASP A 86 -9.78 -22.19 -12.61
C ASP A 86 -10.24 -20.74 -12.80
N ILE A 87 -9.89 -20.16 -13.95
CA ILE A 87 -10.33 -18.81 -14.34
C ILE A 87 -11.84 -18.77 -14.51
N ILE A 88 -12.42 -19.78 -15.17
CA ILE A 88 -13.87 -19.88 -15.36
C ILE A 88 -14.58 -20.02 -14.01
N LEU A 89 -14.10 -20.90 -13.13
CA LEU A 89 -14.69 -21.11 -11.81
C LEU A 89 -14.63 -19.85 -10.95
N THR A 90 -13.45 -19.23 -10.87
CA THR A 90 -13.26 -18.01 -10.08
C THR A 90 -14.05 -16.83 -10.65
N SER A 91 -14.15 -16.72 -11.98
CA SER A 91 -15.00 -15.71 -12.64
C SER A 91 -16.48 -15.95 -12.32
N LEU A 92 -16.96 -17.19 -12.39
CA LEU A 92 -18.35 -17.53 -12.09
C LEU A 92 -18.71 -17.19 -10.64
N VAL A 93 -17.88 -17.57 -9.67
CA VAL A 93 -18.10 -17.24 -8.25
C VAL A 93 -18.12 -15.73 -8.05
N THR A 94 -17.16 -15.01 -8.64
CA THR A 94 -17.08 -13.55 -8.55
C THR A 94 -18.29 -12.86 -9.18
N PHE A 95 -18.73 -13.36 -10.34
CA PHE A 95 -19.93 -12.89 -11.04
C PHE A 95 -21.18 -13.03 -10.17
N LEU A 96 -21.39 -14.20 -9.55
CA LEU A 96 -22.54 -14.44 -8.68
C LEU A 96 -22.53 -13.50 -7.48
N LEU A 97 -21.37 -13.27 -6.88
CA LEU A 97 -21.21 -12.33 -5.76
C LEU A 97 -21.49 -10.89 -6.20
N LEU A 98 -20.91 -10.43 -7.31
CA LEU A 98 -21.15 -9.09 -7.84
C LEU A 98 -22.64 -8.88 -8.14
N ASN A 99 -23.27 -9.81 -8.84
CA ASN A 99 -24.68 -9.71 -9.19
C ASN A 99 -25.60 -9.74 -7.95
N TYR A 100 -25.19 -10.39 -6.87
CA TYR A 100 -25.97 -10.44 -5.63
C TYR A 100 -25.78 -9.19 -4.74
N PHE A 101 -24.55 -8.70 -4.60
CA PHE A 101 -24.21 -7.62 -3.66
C PHE A 101 -24.15 -6.22 -4.27
N THR A 102 -24.12 -6.10 -5.60
CA THR A 102 -23.97 -4.82 -6.32
C THR A 102 -25.13 -4.57 -7.27
N LEU A 103 -25.27 -3.33 -7.74
CA LEU A 103 -26.34 -2.88 -8.64
C LEU A 103 -25.86 -2.68 -10.09
N GLU A 104 -24.68 -3.17 -10.45
CA GLU A 104 -24.06 -2.99 -11.78
C GLU A 104 -24.85 -3.67 -12.92
N GLY A 105 -25.70 -4.63 -12.57
CA GLY A 105 -26.45 -5.46 -13.51
C GLY A 105 -25.65 -6.64 -14.04
N LEU A 106 -26.35 -7.53 -14.76
CA LEU A 106 -25.83 -8.85 -15.17
C LEU A 106 -24.60 -8.73 -16.10
N LEU A 107 -24.72 -7.91 -17.14
CA LEU A 107 -23.68 -7.78 -18.16
C LEU A 107 -22.37 -7.24 -17.56
N LEU A 108 -22.47 -6.16 -16.79
CA LEU A 108 -21.30 -5.49 -16.23
C LEU A 108 -20.64 -6.34 -15.14
N SER A 109 -21.44 -7.05 -14.32
CA SER A 109 -20.93 -8.04 -13.37
C SER A 109 -20.12 -9.15 -14.07
N ALA A 110 -20.61 -9.65 -15.21
CA ALA A 110 -19.93 -10.71 -15.97
C ALA A 110 -18.65 -10.21 -16.64
N VAL A 111 -18.64 -8.96 -17.13
CA VAL A 111 -17.47 -8.32 -17.72
C VAL A 111 -16.40 -8.08 -16.65
N PHE A 112 -16.76 -7.49 -15.51
CA PHE A 112 -15.83 -7.22 -14.42
C PHE A 112 -15.22 -8.50 -13.86
N SER A 113 -16.04 -9.52 -13.57
CA SER A 113 -15.52 -10.79 -13.04
C SER A 113 -14.54 -11.46 -14.01
N SER A 114 -14.88 -11.49 -15.30
CA SER A 114 -14.10 -12.18 -16.32
C SER A 114 -12.78 -11.47 -16.59
N ILE A 115 -12.80 -10.14 -16.75
CA ILE A 115 -11.58 -9.35 -16.96
C ILE A 115 -10.65 -9.49 -15.76
N CYS A 116 -11.16 -9.35 -14.53
CA CYS A 116 -10.32 -9.43 -13.32
C CYS A 116 -9.64 -10.79 -13.20
N MET A 117 -10.40 -11.88 -13.29
CA MET A 117 -9.85 -13.23 -13.09
C MET A 117 -8.95 -13.68 -14.24
N PHE A 118 -9.15 -13.14 -15.46
CA PHE A 118 -8.28 -13.40 -16.59
C PHE A 118 -6.96 -12.62 -16.52
N CYS A 119 -7.03 -11.33 -16.15
CA CYS A 119 -5.85 -10.46 -16.06
C CYS A 119 -4.97 -10.83 -14.87
N TYR A 120 -5.55 -11.19 -13.72
CA TYR A 120 -4.83 -11.41 -12.46
C TYR A 120 -3.58 -12.30 -12.57
N PRO A 121 -3.66 -13.58 -13.01
CA PRO A 121 -2.47 -14.42 -13.12
C PRO A 121 -1.51 -13.98 -14.23
N LYS A 122 -1.99 -13.21 -15.21
CA LYS A 122 -1.20 -12.80 -16.39
C LYS A 122 -0.32 -11.58 -16.13
N ILE A 123 -0.62 -10.77 -15.13
CA ILE A 123 0.15 -9.55 -14.84
C ILE A 123 1.30 -9.77 -13.85
N ILE A 124 1.26 -10.83 -13.02
CA ILE A 124 2.23 -11.06 -11.94
C ILE A 124 3.65 -11.27 -12.50
N LEU A 125 3.85 -12.25 -13.38
CA LEU A 125 5.18 -12.57 -13.89
C LEU A 125 5.75 -11.45 -14.79
N PRO A 126 4.98 -10.82 -15.70
CA PRO A 126 5.47 -9.67 -16.45
C PRO A 126 5.89 -8.49 -15.56
N LEU A 127 5.15 -8.21 -14.47
CA LEU A 127 5.55 -7.17 -13.52
C LEU A 127 6.91 -7.47 -12.89
N MET A 128 7.13 -8.71 -12.45
CA MET A 128 8.42 -9.12 -11.87
C MET A 128 9.56 -9.09 -12.90
N LYS A 129 9.28 -9.40 -14.16
CA LYS A 129 10.26 -9.27 -15.25
C LYS A 129 10.63 -7.83 -15.55
N LEU A 130 9.64 -6.92 -15.50
CA LEU A 130 9.85 -5.50 -15.72
C LEU A 130 10.67 -4.86 -14.59
N CYS A 131 10.49 -5.33 -13.36
CA CYS A 131 11.15 -4.83 -12.17
C CYS A 131 11.98 -5.94 -11.49
N PRO A 132 13.12 -6.35 -12.07
CA PRO A 132 13.96 -7.40 -11.49
C PRO A 132 14.45 -6.99 -10.10
N TYR A 133 14.56 -7.97 -9.19
CA TYR A 133 14.97 -7.83 -7.79
C TYR A 133 14.07 -6.95 -6.89
N SER A 134 13.03 -6.30 -7.44
CA SER A 134 12.13 -5.44 -6.64
C SER A 134 11.17 -6.25 -5.76
N PHE A 135 10.61 -7.35 -6.28
CA PHE A 135 9.50 -8.04 -5.62
C PHE A 135 9.82 -9.50 -5.27
N THR A 136 9.21 -9.99 -4.19
CA THR A 136 8.90 -11.43 -4.06
C THR A 136 7.60 -11.75 -4.79
N TYR A 137 7.32 -13.03 -5.02
CA TYR A 137 6.07 -13.44 -5.67
C TYR A 137 4.82 -12.94 -4.91
N GLY A 138 4.82 -13.03 -3.57
CA GLY A 138 3.73 -12.58 -2.72
C GLY A 138 3.52 -11.07 -2.74
N GLU A 139 4.59 -10.28 -2.78
CA GLU A 139 4.50 -8.82 -2.89
C GLU A 139 4.02 -8.38 -4.27
N ALA A 140 4.56 -8.97 -5.35
CA ALA A 140 4.07 -8.73 -6.70
C ALA A 140 2.58 -9.05 -6.81
N THR A 141 2.15 -10.16 -6.21
CA THR A 141 0.74 -10.55 -6.14
C THR A 141 -0.11 -9.51 -5.41
N LEU A 142 0.34 -9.00 -4.27
CA LEU A 142 -0.35 -7.95 -3.51
C LEU A 142 -0.51 -6.68 -4.33
N ILE A 143 0.54 -6.26 -5.07
CA ILE A 143 0.47 -5.08 -5.95
C ILE A 143 -0.52 -5.30 -7.10
N CYS A 144 -0.47 -6.48 -7.74
CA CYS A 144 -1.41 -6.84 -8.81
C CYS A 144 -2.87 -6.86 -8.32
N GLN A 145 -3.13 -7.42 -7.14
CA GLN A 145 -4.46 -7.41 -6.51
C GLN A 145 -4.92 -5.97 -6.23
N SER A 146 -4.04 -5.14 -5.65
CA SER A 146 -4.31 -3.73 -5.37
C SER A 146 -4.72 -2.99 -6.64
N PHE A 147 -3.97 -3.17 -7.73
CA PHE A 147 -4.21 -2.52 -9.00
C PHE A 147 -5.55 -2.94 -9.62
N ILE A 148 -5.89 -4.22 -9.60
CA ILE A 148 -7.17 -4.73 -10.12
C ILE A 148 -8.35 -4.15 -9.33
N ILE A 149 -8.28 -4.19 -8.00
CA ILE A 149 -9.34 -3.66 -7.13
C ILE A 149 -9.49 -2.14 -7.35
N PHE A 150 -8.38 -1.42 -7.44
CA PHE A 150 -8.35 0.01 -7.72
C PHE A 150 -9.03 0.35 -9.06
N LEU A 151 -8.75 -0.41 -10.13
CA LEU A 151 -9.38 -0.18 -11.44
C LEU A 151 -10.88 -0.48 -11.43
N ILE A 152 -11.32 -1.59 -10.81
CA ILE A 152 -12.75 -1.91 -10.77
C ILE A 152 -13.51 -0.89 -9.92
N THR A 153 -12.99 -0.49 -8.77
CA THR A 153 -13.66 0.50 -7.92
C THR A 153 -13.80 1.88 -8.56
N PHE A 154 -12.94 2.22 -9.51
CA PHE A 154 -13.09 3.42 -10.35
C PHE A 154 -14.24 3.30 -11.37
N LEU A 155 -14.47 2.09 -11.91
CA LEU A 155 -15.51 1.85 -12.93
C LEU A 155 -16.90 1.61 -12.33
N VAL A 156 -16.98 1.11 -11.10
CA VAL A 156 -18.23 0.82 -10.38
C VAL A 156 -18.98 2.12 -10.06
N ARG A 157 -20.29 2.12 -10.30
CA ARG A 157 -21.14 3.30 -10.14
C ARG A 157 -21.48 3.52 -8.66
N GLU A 158 -21.43 4.77 -8.23
CA GLU A 158 -21.98 5.19 -6.93
C GLU A 158 -23.39 5.74 -7.13
N ASP A 159 -24.35 5.30 -6.29
CA ASP A 159 -25.76 5.70 -6.37
C ASP A 159 -26.09 6.94 -5.51
N ASN A 160 -25.17 7.36 -4.63
CA ASN A 160 -25.39 8.50 -3.74
C ASN A 160 -25.16 9.83 -4.47
N HIS A 161 -26.20 10.68 -4.49
CA HIS A 161 -26.14 12.03 -5.05
C HIS A 161 -25.46 13.06 -4.14
N SER A 162 -25.22 12.76 -2.86
CA SER A 162 -24.52 13.66 -1.94
C SER A 162 -23.02 13.37 -1.93
N GLN A 163 -22.26 14.10 -2.74
CA GLN A 163 -20.81 13.95 -2.79
C GLN A 163 -20.17 14.40 -1.47
N ASN A 164 -19.64 13.44 -0.71
CA ASN A 164 -18.84 13.74 0.47
C ASN A 164 -17.37 13.97 0.09
N CYS A 165 -16.61 14.66 0.94
CA CYS A 165 -15.19 15.01 0.70
C CYS A 165 -14.34 13.79 0.29
N MET A 166 -14.56 12.63 0.93
CA MET A 166 -13.84 11.39 0.60
C MET A 166 -14.16 10.86 -0.79
N GLU A 167 -15.40 11.02 -1.27
CA GLU A 167 -15.83 10.55 -2.59
C GLU A 167 -15.19 11.40 -3.68
N ILE A 168 -15.26 12.74 -3.57
CA ILE A 168 -14.57 13.67 -4.47
C ILE A 168 -13.06 13.39 -4.45
N GLY A 169 -12.49 13.26 -3.25
CA GLY A 169 -11.09 12.90 -3.06
C GLY A 169 -10.73 11.58 -3.76
N THR A 170 -11.56 10.56 -3.65
CA THR A 170 -11.36 9.26 -4.31
C THR A 170 -11.36 9.40 -5.83
N THR A 171 -12.30 10.16 -6.39
CA THR A 171 -12.36 10.42 -7.84
C THR A 171 -11.12 11.17 -8.33
N VAL A 172 -10.70 12.22 -7.61
CA VAL A 172 -9.47 12.99 -7.92
C VAL A 172 -8.26 12.08 -7.92
N LEU A 173 -8.10 11.29 -6.85
CA LEU A 173 -6.95 10.39 -6.69
C LEU A 173 -6.95 9.28 -7.73
N GLN A 174 -8.08 8.61 -7.94
CA GLN A 174 -8.16 7.50 -8.88
C GLN A 174 -7.83 7.95 -10.30
N PHE A 175 -8.47 9.02 -10.78
CA PHE A 175 -8.22 9.50 -12.13
C PHE A 175 -6.81 10.09 -12.30
N GLY A 176 -6.31 10.80 -11.28
CA GLY A 176 -4.93 11.31 -11.25
C GLY A 176 -3.89 10.20 -11.33
N ILE A 177 -4.06 9.13 -10.55
CA ILE A 177 -3.16 7.96 -10.56
C ILE A 177 -3.27 7.20 -11.89
N ILE A 178 -4.46 7.07 -12.48
CA ILE A 178 -4.63 6.47 -13.82
C ILE A 178 -3.86 7.27 -14.88
N CYS A 179 -3.96 8.60 -14.86
CA CYS A 179 -3.20 9.46 -15.76
C CYS A 179 -1.68 9.29 -15.54
N LEU A 180 -1.24 9.17 -14.29
CA LEU A 180 0.17 8.93 -13.95
C LEU A 180 0.65 7.56 -14.45
N VAL A 181 -0.12 6.49 -14.27
CA VAL A 181 0.17 5.16 -14.84
C VAL A 181 0.26 5.25 -16.36
N GLY A 182 -0.60 6.05 -17.01
CA GLY A 182 -0.53 6.34 -18.43
C GLY A 182 0.79 7.02 -18.83
N ILE A 183 1.21 8.06 -18.09
CA ILE A 183 2.50 8.75 -18.28
C ILE A 183 3.65 7.75 -18.18
N VAL A 184 3.70 6.95 -17.11
CA VAL A 184 4.76 5.95 -16.89
C VAL A 184 4.80 4.93 -18.03
N THR A 185 3.63 4.39 -18.40
CA THR A 185 3.50 3.38 -19.46
C THR A 185 3.96 3.92 -20.82
N LEU A 186 3.51 5.13 -21.19
CA LEU A 186 3.89 5.76 -22.45
C LEU A 186 5.37 6.15 -22.46
N SER A 187 5.91 6.59 -21.31
CA SER A 187 7.33 6.92 -21.18
C SER A 187 8.22 5.69 -21.36
N TYR A 188 7.79 4.55 -20.83
CA TYR A 188 8.46 3.27 -21.04
C TYR A 188 8.34 2.80 -22.50
N TYR A 189 7.14 2.83 -23.07
CA TYR A 189 6.89 2.34 -24.43
C TYR A 189 7.63 3.15 -25.51
N HIS A 190 7.74 4.46 -25.33
CA HIS A 190 8.44 5.35 -26.26
C HIS A 190 9.93 5.54 -25.94
N ASP A 191 10.47 4.82 -24.94
CA ASP A 191 11.86 4.92 -24.48
C ASP A 191 12.29 6.39 -24.25
N LEU A 192 11.54 7.10 -23.41
CA LEU A 192 11.77 8.52 -23.14
C LEU A 192 12.97 8.76 -22.22
N LYS A 193 13.76 7.74 -21.88
CA LYS A 193 14.91 7.88 -20.99
C LYS A 193 15.90 8.91 -21.56
N GLY A 194 16.28 9.89 -20.75
CA GLY A 194 17.17 10.98 -21.16
C GLY A 194 16.59 11.96 -22.20
N ARG A 195 15.28 11.92 -22.48
CA ARG A 195 14.58 12.82 -23.43
C ARG A 195 13.63 13.80 -22.71
N PRO A 196 14.16 14.88 -22.09
CA PRO A 196 13.36 15.77 -21.25
C PRO A 196 12.24 16.49 -21.99
N LEU A 197 12.48 16.99 -23.20
CA LEU A 197 11.47 17.73 -23.96
C LEU A 197 10.24 16.86 -24.24
N GLU A 198 10.44 15.66 -24.78
CA GLU A 198 9.37 14.71 -25.09
C GLU A 198 8.59 14.31 -23.83
N PHE A 199 9.31 14.00 -22.74
CA PHE A 199 8.70 13.63 -21.47
C PHE A 199 7.86 14.76 -20.88
N TYR A 200 8.40 15.98 -20.78
CA TYR A 200 7.65 17.11 -20.20
C TYR A 200 6.50 17.58 -21.08
N CYS A 201 6.62 17.46 -22.41
CA CYS A 201 5.50 17.69 -23.32
C CYS A 201 4.38 16.65 -23.12
N LEU A 202 4.72 15.37 -22.95
CA LEU A 202 3.75 14.31 -22.63
C LEU A 202 3.03 14.59 -21.30
N VAL A 203 3.78 14.92 -20.24
CA VAL A 203 3.23 15.26 -18.93
C VAL A 203 2.30 16.47 -19.03
N GLY A 204 2.76 17.55 -19.67
CA GLY A 204 1.97 18.76 -19.88
C GLY A 204 0.69 18.50 -20.67
N PHE A 205 0.78 17.69 -21.74
CA PHE A 205 -0.37 17.31 -22.55
C PHE A 205 -1.41 16.55 -21.73
N ILE A 206 -0.99 15.51 -21.00
CA ILE A 206 -1.91 14.70 -20.18
C ILE A 206 -2.52 15.55 -19.07
N VAL A 207 -1.75 16.42 -18.40
CA VAL A 207 -2.28 17.27 -17.33
C VAL A 207 -3.31 18.28 -17.86
N ILE A 208 -2.98 19.00 -18.94
CA ILE A 208 -3.80 20.10 -19.45
C ILE A 208 -5.02 19.61 -20.21
N PHE A 209 -4.87 18.59 -21.06
CA PHE A 209 -5.92 18.16 -21.99
C PHE A 209 -6.70 16.94 -21.52
N VAL A 210 -6.18 16.17 -20.54
CA VAL A 210 -6.86 14.97 -20.03
C VAL A 210 -7.26 15.16 -18.57
N LEU A 211 -6.29 15.36 -17.68
CA LEU A 211 -6.52 15.38 -16.23
C LEU A 211 -7.48 16.49 -15.79
N ILE A 212 -7.14 17.75 -16.06
CA ILE A 212 -7.92 18.90 -15.57
C ILE A 212 -9.34 18.94 -16.18
N PRO A 213 -9.53 18.76 -17.51
CA PRO A 213 -10.88 18.78 -18.09
C PRO A 213 -11.76 17.63 -17.60
N SER A 214 -11.22 16.40 -17.52
CA SER A 214 -12.00 15.26 -17.03
C SER A 214 -12.35 15.39 -15.56
N LEU A 215 -11.45 15.88 -14.70
CA LEU A 215 -11.78 16.12 -13.30
C LEU A 215 -12.83 17.22 -13.14
N ASN A 216 -12.75 18.30 -13.93
CA ASN A 216 -13.77 19.34 -13.93
C ASN A 216 -15.16 18.77 -14.29
N PHE A 217 -15.20 17.90 -15.31
CA PHE A 217 -16.43 17.21 -15.69
C PHE A 217 -16.95 16.24 -14.60
N LEU A 218 -16.07 15.43 -14.01
CA LEU A 218 -16.45 14.39 -13.03
C LEU A 218 -16.90 14.97 -11.67
N ILE A 219 -16.26 16.06 -11.24
CA ILE A 219 -16.55 16.69 -9.94
C ILE A 219 -17.65 17.76 -10.09
N GLY A 220 -17.82 18.33 -11.29
CA GLY A 220 -18.78 19.41 -11.54
C GLY A 220 -18.31 20.80 -11.10
N GLU A 221 -17.07 20.91 -10.63
CA GLU A 221 -16.41 22.19 -10.35
C GLU A 221 -14.91 22.14 -10.70
N ASN A 222 -14.25 23.30 -10.65
CA ASN A 222 -12.82 23.37 -10.93
C ASN A 222 -12.02 22.60 -9.85
N PRO A 223 -11.23 21.57 -10.22
CA PRO A 223 -10.52 20.74 -9.25
C PRO A 223 -9.46 21.51 -8.46
N LEU A 224 -8.80 22.51 -9.07
CA LEU A 224 -7.82 23.34 -8.37
C LEU A 224 -8.49 24.23 -7.32
N LYS A 225 -9.69 24.73 -7.61
CA LYS A 225 -10.50 25.48 -6.64
C LYS A 225 -10.91 24.60 -5.46
N TRP A 226 -11.34 23.36 -5.75
CA TRP A 226 -11.70 22.40 -4.70
C TRP A 226 -10.51 22.07 -3.80
N VAL A 227 -9.33 21.78 -4.37
CA VAL A 227 -8.11 21.53 -3.61
C VAL A 227 -7.73 22.76 -2.77
N PHE A 228 -7.80 23.95 -3.33
CA PHE A 228 -7.53 25.19 -2.60
C PHE A 228 -8.46 25.34 -1.39
N HIS A 229 -9.76 25.15 -1.60
CA HIS A 229 -10.75 25.17 -0.51
C HIS A 229 -10.45 24.12 0.56
N LEU A 230 -10.08 22.89 0.15
CA LEU A 230 -9.74 21.81 1.07
C LEU A 230 -8.54 22.16 1.97
N VAL A 231 -7.49 22.78 1.43
CA VAL A 231 -6.28 23.13 2.21
C VAL A 231 -6.39 24.44 2.98
N THR A 232 -7.44 25.25 2.73
CA THR A 232 -7.70 26.52 3.44
C THR A 232 -9.04 26.55 4.15
N GLU A 233 -9.68 25.39 4.39
CA GLU A 233 -11.05 25.29 4.92
C GLU A 233 -11.24 26.06 6.23
N ASP A 234 -10.32 25.88 7.19
CA ASP A 234 -10.38 26.56 8.49
C ASP A 234 -8.98 26.72 9.13
N ALA A 235 -8.94 27.35 10.31
CA ALA A 235 -7.70 27.62 11.04
C ALA A 235 -6.96 26.35 11.51
N VAL A 236 -7.66 25.25 11.80
CA VAL A 236 -7.05 23.96 12.14
C VAL A 236 -6.39 23.36 10.91
N THR A 237 -7.07 23.38 9.77
CA THR A 237 -6.53 22.96 8.47
C THR A 237 -5.25 23.73 8.14
N ILE A 238 -5.26 25.07 8.24
CA ILE A 238 -4.08 25.90 7.95
C ILE A 238 -2.91 25.58 8.89
N LYS A 239 -3.18 25.40 10.19
CA LYS A 239 -2.14 25.01 11.17
C LYS A 239 -1.55 23.63 10.85
N LEU A 240 -2.39 22.67 10.45
CA LEU A 240 -1.93 21.33 10.03
C LEU A 240 -1.07 21.42 8.77
N MET A 241 -1.49 22.18 7.75
CA MET A 241 -0.72 22.38 6.53
C MET A 241 0.65 23.03 6.81
N GLY A 242 0.68 24.03 7.70
CA GLY A 242 1.94 24.65 8.16
C GLY A 242 2.84 23.64 8.88
N PHE A 243 2.28 22.83 9.78
CA PHE A 243 3.02 21.79 10.49
C PHE A 243 3.56 20.70 9.54
N TRP A 244 2.74 20.22 8.62
CA TRP A 244 3.15 19.25 7.61
C TRP A 244 4.24 19.81 6.68
N SER A 245 4.16 21.09 6.32
CA SER A 245 5.21 21.77 5.56
C SER A 245 6.55 21.75 6.31
N ILE A 246 6.55 21.98 7.62
CA ILE A 246 7.75 21.85 8.46
C ILE A 246 8.27 20.41 8.44
N CYS A 247 7.41 19.41 8.60
CA CYS A 247 7.80 18.00 8.51
C CYS A 247 8.42 17.65 7.14
N THR A 248 7.87 18.17 6.04
CA THR A 248 8.42 17.99 4.70
C THR A 248 9.78 18.66 4.56
N ILE A 249 9.96 19.88 5.08
CA ILE A 249 11.27 20.56 5.07
C ILE A 249 12.28 19.74 5.86
N LEU A 250 11.93 19.22 7.04
CA LEU A 250 12.80 18.35 7.83
C LEU A 250 13.17 17.07 7.08
N ALA A 251 12.22 16.45 6.36
CA ALA A 251 12.50 15.29 5.52
C ALA A 251 13.52 15.61 4.41
N VAL A 252 13.32 16.73 3.70
CA VAL A 252 14.23 17.19 2.64
C VAL A 252 15.61 17.50 3.20
N VAL A 253 15.69 18.22 4.32
CA VAL A 253 16.97 18.51 5.00
C VAL A 253 17.67 17.20 5.39
N ALA A 254 16.96 16.23 5.97
CA ALA A 254 17.54 14.94 6.33
C ALA A 254 18.14 14.23 5.10
N VAL A 255 17.43 14.21 3.97
CA VAL A 255 17.95 13.63 2.71
C VAL A 255 19.19 14.39 2.23
N LEU A 256 19.13 15.72 2.13
CA LEU A 256 20.25 16.53 1.63
C LEU A 256 21.48 16.42 2.54
N THR A 257 21.29 16.38 3.87
CA THR A 257 22.40 16.18 4.81
C THR A 257 23.06 14.81 4.64
N GLN A 258 22.27 13.76 4.38
CA GLN A 258 22.80 12.42 4.15
C GLN A 258 23.50 12.29 2.80
N VAL A 259 22.99 12.97 1.76
CA VAL A 259 23.68 13.05 0.47
C VAL A 259 25.03 13.76 0.64
N GLY A 260 25.05 14.87 1.37
CA GLY A 260 26.27 15.64 1.64
C GLY A 260 27.32 14.93 2.51
N SER A 261 26.90 14.05 3.44
CA SER A 261 27.84 13.28 4.27
C SER A 261 28.58 12.19 3.49
N ASN A 262 28.10 11.84 2.29
CA ASN A 262 28.59 10.75 1.45
C ASN A 262 28.51 9.33 2.06
N GLU A 263 28.00 9.18 3.27
CA GLU A 263 27.82 7.88 3.93
C GLU A 263 26.47 7.25 3.56
N LYS A 264 26.37 5.91 3.70
CA LYS A 264 25.07 5.24 3.62
C LYS A 264 24.25 5.50 4.89
N ALA A 265 22.95 5.70 4.73
CA ALA A 265 22.04 5.93 5.85
C ALA A 265 21.98 4.68 6.74
N THR A 266 22.26 4.86 8.04
CA THR A 266 22.06 3.80 9.03
C THR A 266 20.58 3.53 9.23
N THR A 267 20.24 2.37 9.80
CA THR A 267 18.84 2.02 10.10
C THR A 267 18.17 3.06 10.99
N ALA A 268 18.90 3.65 11.95
CA ALA A 268 18.40 4.72 12.81
C ALA A 268 18.06 6.00 12.02
N ILE A 269 18.91 6.39 11.06
CA ILE A 269 18.64 7.54 10.19
C ILE A 269 17.38 7.29 9.35
N ARG A 270 17.18 6.06 8.86
CA ARG A 270 15.95 5.70 8.12
C ARG A 270 14.69 5.83 8.98
N LYS A 271 14.76 5.64 10.30
CA LYS A 271 13.61 5.81 11.22
C LYS A 271 13.18 7.27 11.41
N VAL A 272 13.94 8.26 10.94
CA VAL A 272 13.48 9.65 10.90
C VAL A 272 12.18 9.76 10.08
N PHE A 273 12.08 9.04 8.96
CA PHE A 273 10.86 9.07 8.14
C PHE A 273 9.67 8.38 8.81
N HIS A 274 9.90 7.33 9.60
CA HIS A 274 8.86 6.69 10.41
C HIS A 274 8.32 7.66 11.47
N LEU A 275 9.19 8.41 12.13
CA LEU A 275 8.80 9.46 13.08
C LEU A 275 8.02 10.59 12.38
N LEU A 276 8.51 11.08 11.24
CA LEU A 276 7.81 12.12 10.47
C LEU A 276 6.44 11.62 9.99
N ALA A 277 6.31 10.35 9.60
CA ALA A 277 5.03 9.75 9.25
C ALA A 277 4.07 9.76 10.46
N LEU A 278 4.52 9.39 11.67
CA LEU A 278 3.71 9.51 12.88
C LEU A 278 3.25 10.95 13.13
N LEU A 279 4.16 11.92 13.00
CA LEU A 279 3.84 13.34 13.20
C LEU A 279 2.80 13.82 12.19
N VAL A 280 2.82 13.39 10.94
CA VAL A 280 1.84 13.79 9.93
C VAL A 280 0.50 13.06 10.12
N PHE A 281 0.53 11.74 10.22
CA PHE A 281 -0.67 10.90 10.18
C PHE A 281 -1.49 10.95 11.47
N VAL A 282 -0.87 10.95 12.66
CA VAL A 282 -1.63 10.95 13.93
C VAL A 282 -2.57 12.17 14.03
N PRO A 283 -2.10 13.42 13.91
CA PRO A 283 -3.00 14.58 13.95
C PRO A 283 -3.92 14.63 12.73
N GLY A 284 -3.48 14.16 11.55
CA GLY A 284 -4.35 14.10 10.38
C GLY A 284 -5.56 13.19 10.58
N ILE A 285 -5.37 11.99 11.14
CA ILE A 285 -6.46 11.04 11.45
C ILE A 285 -7.39 11.61 12.52
N ILE A 286 -6.85 12.28 13.55
CA ILE A 286 -7.67 12.81 14.65
C ILE A 286 -8.48 14.03 14.23
N PHE A 287 -7.87 14.97 13.51
CA PHE A 287 -8.48 16.28 13.27
C PHE A 287 -9.12 16.42 11.89
N LYS A 288 -8.49 15.89 10.83
CA LYS A 288 -8.93 16.09 9.44
C LYS A 288 -8.70 14.83 8.56
N PRO A 289 -9.45 13.73 8.78
CA PRO A 289 -9.27 12.47 8.04
C PRO A 289 -9.37 12.63 6.52
N CYS A 290 -10.32 13.42 6.03
CA CYS A 290 -10.47 13.62 4.59
C CYS A 290 -9.28 14.36 3.96
N LEU A 291 -8.80 15.42 4.61
CA LEU A 291 -7.60 16.12 4.16
C LEU A 291 -6.40 15.17 4.10
N LEU A 292 -6.20 14.36 5.14
CA LEU A 292 -5.12 13.37 5.18
C LEU A 292 -5.29 12.29 4.10
N TYR A 293 -6.53 11.81 3.85
CA TYR A 293 -6.83 10.85 2.80
C TYR A 293 -6.40 11.37 1.43
N VAL A 294 -6.83 12.58 1.08
CA VAL A 294 -6.47 13.23 -0.19
C VAL A 294 -4.97 13.52 -0.24
N ALA A 295 -4.39 14.11 0.80
CA ALA A 295 -2.98 14.47 0.83
C ALA A 295 -2.07 13.24 0.72
N SER A 296 -2.37 12.15 1.43
CA SER A 296 -1.59 10.90 1.34
C SER A 296 -1.65 10.27 -0.04
N GLY A 297 -2.81 10.28 -0.70
CA GLY A 297 -2.94 9.82 -2.10
C GLY A 297 -2.17 10.70 -3.10
N VAL A 298 -2.18 12.03 -2.90
CA VAL A 298 -1.38 12.96 -3.72
C VAL A 298 0.12 12.72 -3.50
N VAL A 299 0.56 12.55 -2.26
CA VAL A 299 1.97 12.22 -1.96
C VAL A 299 2.36 10.87 -2.56
N PHE A 300 1.46 9.89 -2.58
CA PHE A 300 1.69 8.61 -3.26
C PHE A 300 1.91 8.79 -4.76
N ALA A 301 1.08 9.60 -5.43
CA ALA A 301 1.29 9.96 -6.83
C ALA A 301 2.60 10.73 -7.04
N ILE A 302 2.96 11.64 -6.13
CA ILE A 302 4.25 12.35 -6.17
C ILE A 302 5.42 11.37 -6.04
N PHE A 303 5.35 10.38 -5.14
CA PHE A 303 6.43 9.39 -4.99
C PHE A 303 6.63 8.58 -6.27
N ILE A 304 5.56 8.11 -6.90
CA ILE A 304 5.64 7.42 -8.20
C ILE A 304 6.22 8.34 -9.27
N PHE A 305 5.79 9.61 -9.33
CA PHE A 305 6.29 10.57 -10.31
C PHE A 305 7.79 10.89 -10.11
N LEU A 306 8.22 11.13 -8.87
CA LEU A 306 9.63 11.35 -8.54
C LEU A 306 10.47 10.12 -8.88
N ASP A 307 10.00 8.92 -8.56
CA ASP A 307 10.71 7.70 -8.92
C ASP A 307 10.80 7.51 -10.44
N THR A 308 9.77 7.93 -11.18
CA THR A 308 9.77 7.97 -12.65
C THR A 308 10.82 8.95 -13.17
N LEU A 309 10.91 10.16 -12.61
CA LEU A 309 11.95 11.13 -12.97
C LEU A 309 13.36 10.55 -12.73
N ARG A 310 13.54 9.83 -11.62
CA ARG A 310 14.81 9.16 -11.27
C ARG A 310 15.15 8.08 -12.30
N ILE A 311 14.23 7.15 -12.56
CA ILE A 311 14.44 6.03 -13.50
C ILE A 311 14.69 6.51 -14.93
N LEU A 312 13.98 7.55 -15.37
CA LEU A 312 14.13 8.13 -16.70
C LEU A 312 15.31 9.13 -16.81
N GLU A 313 16.00 9.43 -15.71
CA GLU A 313 17.13 10.38 -15.65
C GLU A 313 16.74 11.81 -16.09
N MET A 314 15.55 12.27 -15.66
CA MET A 314 14.97 13.55 -16.09
C MET A 314 15.51 14.78 -15.34
N PRO A 315 16.16 15.76 -16.00
CA PRO A 315 16.60 17.00 -15.35
C PRO A 315 15.41 17.90 -14.97
N PRO A 316 15.47 18.65 -13.85
CA PRO A 316 16.65 18.85 -13.00
C PRO A 316 16.80 17.84 -11.86
N LEU A 317 15.78 17.01 -11.59
CA LEU A 317 15.70 16.23 -10.36
C LEU A 317 16.29 14.81 -10.47
N GLY A 318 16.34 14.21 -11.66
CA GLY A 318 16.69 12.80 -11.86
C GLY A 318 18.00 12.39 -11.19
N GLY A 319 19.07 13.18 -11.39
CA GLY A 319 20.36 12.94 -10.72
C GLY A 319 20.30 13.08 -9.21
N ILE A 320 19.68 14.16 -8.71
CA ILE A 320 19.53 14.43 -7.26
C ILE A 320 18.77 13.29 -6.57
N LEU A 321 17.70 12.81 -7.21
CA LEU A 321 16.89 11.71 -6.71
C LEU A 321 17.67 10.39 -6.73
N GLN A 322 18.51 10.15 -7.74
CA GLN A 322 19.35 8.97 -7.80
C GLN A 322 20.44 8.98 -6.72
N ASP A 323 21.05 10.13 -6.45
CA ASP A 323 22.00 10.30 -5.37
C ASP A 323 21.34 10.02 -4.02
N GLY A 324 20.17 10.63 -3.76
CA GLY A 324 19.37 10.37 -2.57
C GLY A 324 19.02 8.88 -2.42
N PHE A 325 18.49 8.27 -3.48
CA PHE A 325 18.15 6.85 -3.48
C PHE A 325 19.36 5.97 -3.12
N SER A 326 20.53 6.23 -3.71
CA SER A 326 21.74 5.44 -3.47
C SER A 326 22.24 5.45 -2.01
N LYS A 327 21.95 6.54 -1.28
CA LYS A 327 22.35 6.67 0.14
C LYS A 327 21.36 5.99 1.09
N PHE A 328 20.08 5.91 0.72
CA PHE A 328 19.02 5.35 1.56
C PHE A 328 18.62 3.91 1.19
N SER A 329 18.94 3.45 -0.01
CA SER A 329 18.61 2.09 -0.46
C SER A 329 19.31 1.03 0.40
N ASP A 330 18.53 0.02 0.78
CA ASP A 330 18.96 -1.15 1.52
C ASP A 330 18.61 -2.44 0.76
N GLU A 331 18.71 -3.59 1.41
CA GLU A 331 18.42 -4.90 0.81
C GLU A 331 16.99 -5.05 0.25
N LYS A 332 16.07 -4.14 0.59
CA LYS A 332 14.70 -4.13 0.08
C LYS A 332 14.56 -3.36 -1.25
N ASP A 333 15.53 -2.52 -1.59
CA ASP A 333 15.52 -1.63 -2.75
C ASP A 333 16.69 -1.95 -3.71
N GLU A 334 16.89 -3.24 -4.02
CA GLU A 334 17.91 -3.68 -4.99
C GLU A 334 17.48 -3.54 -6.46
N GLY A 335 16.16 -3.49 -6.69
CA GLY A 335 15.59 -3.35 -8.03
C GLY A 335 15.50 -1.90 -8.51
N PRO A 336 14.91 -1.68 -9.71
CA PRO A 336 14.85 -0.35 -10.31
C PRO A 336 13.90 0.62 -9.60
N VAL A 337 12.92 0.12 -8.84
CA VAL A 337 11.86 0.91 -8.19
C VAL A 337 12.21 1.14 -6.70
N ALA A 338 12.00 2.37 -6.21
CA ALA A 338 12.22 2.72 -4.80
C ALA A 338 11.01 2.32 -3.93
N LEU A 339 10.93 1.04 -3.55
CA LEU A 339 9.77 0.48 -2.86
C LEU A 339 9.69 0.88 -1.39
N THR A 340 10.80 1.00 -0.65
CA THR A 340 10.78 1.34 0.78
C THR A 340 9.99 2.61 1.11
N PRO A 341 10.23 3.78 0.47
CA PRO A 341 9.45 4.99 0.74
C PRO A 341 7.99 4.86 0.31
N ILE A 342 7.72 4.19 -0.81
CA ILE A 342 6.34 3.93 -1.30
C ILE A 342 5.58 3.05 -0.30
N TYR A 343 6.20 1.97 0.17
CA TYR A 343 5.60 1.04 1.12
C TYR A 343 5.48 1.62 2.52
N LEU A 344 6.37 2.52 2.96
CA LEU A 344 6.18 3.23 4.22
C LEU A 344 4.92 4.09 4.17
N LEU A 345 4.77 4.89 3.11
CA LEU A 345 3.58 5.73 2.92
C LEU A 345 2.32 4.86 2.80
N ALA A 346 2.33 3.86 1.93
CA ALA A 346 1.21 2.96 1.73
C ALA A 346 0.87 2.22 3.03
N GLY A 347 1.85 1.74 3.79
CA GLY A 347 1.64 1.10 5.08
C GLY A 347 0.91 1.99 6.08
N CYS A 348 1.27 3.27 6.15
CA CYS A 348 0.57 4.23 7.01
C CYS A 348 -0.82 4.61 6.49
N ALA A 349 -1.00 4.71 5.17
CA ALA A 349 -2.22 5.24 4.56
C ALA A 349 -3.27 4.19 4.20
N LEU A 350 -2.88 2.94 3.92
CA LEU A 350 -3.79 1.88 3.48
C LEU A 350 -4.95 1.61 4.45
N PRO A 351 -4.75 1.57 5.78
CA PRO A 351 -5.86 1.44 6.70
C PRO A 351 -6.90 2.55 6.53
N LEU A 352 -6.48 3.78 6.21
CA LEU A 352 -7.38 4.90 5.92
C LEU A 352 -7.99 4.78 4.52
N TRP A 353 -7.22 4.35 3.52
CA TRP A 353 -7.69 4.20 2.14
C TRP A 353 -8.75 3.12 1.95
N MET A 354 -8.66 2.06 2.74
CA MET A 354 -9.52 0.88 2.62
C MET A 354 -10.49 0.74 3.79
N HIS A 355 -10.60 1.71 4.70
CA HIS A 355 -11.59 1.59 5.76
C HIS A 355 -13.00 1.76 5.18
N PRO A 356 -13.95 0.85 5.48
CA PRO A 356 -15.33 1.05 5.09
C PRO A 356 -15.92 2.21 5.91
N ALA A 357 -15.92 3.42 5.36
CA ALA A 357 -16.45 4.60 6.03
C ALA A 357 -17.59 5.24 5.23
N ALA A 358 -18.83 4.85 5.57
CA ALA A 358 -20.02 5.65 5.32
C ALA A 358 -20.10 6.78 6.37
N GLY A 359 -19.28 7.82 6.22
CA GLY A 359 -19.46 9.11 6.89
C GLY A 359 -19.12 9.24 8.39
N ASN A 360 -19.00 8.17 9.17
CA ASN A 360 -18.73 8.25 10.62
C ASN A 360 -17.43 7.54 11.04
N PHE A 361 -16.30 8.27 11.06
CA PHE A 361 -14.96 7.77 11.39
C PHE A 361 -14.74 7.40 12.88
N LEU A 362 -15.76 7.46 13.73
CA LEU A 362 -15.58 7.60 15.17
C LEU A 362 -15.82 6.38 16.10
N PRO A 363 -16.22 5.15 15.69
CA PRO A 363 -16.29 4.08 16.67
C PRO A 363 -14.96 3.32 16.89
N ASP A 364 -14.08 3.16 15.89
CA ASP A 364 -12.87 2.32 16.04
C ASP A 364 -11.63 2.89 15.33
N ILE A 365 -10.84 3.69 16.06
CA ILE A 365 -9.60 4.30 15.57
C ILE A 365 -8.46 3.29 15.40
N LEU A 366 -8.50 2.15 16.10
CA LEU A 366 -7.40 1.18 16.15
C LEU A 366 -7.06 0.60 14.76
N PRO A 367 -8.04 0.13 13.95
CA PRO A 367 -7.80 -0.22 12.56
C PRO A 367 -7.12 0.90 11.78
N LEU A 368 -7.63 2.14 11.86
CA LEU A 368 -7.12 3.28 11.09
C LEU A 368 -5.65 3.61 11.38
N ILE A 369 -5.17 3.34 12.60
CA ILE A 369 -3.77 3.57 12.99
C ILE A 369 -2.89 2.32 12.91
N SER A 370 -3.35 1.23 12.28
CA SER A 370 -2.63 -0.05 12.22
C SER A 370 -1.21 0.09 11.67
N GLY A 371 -1.01 0.91 10.63
CA GLY A 371 0.31 1.18 10.08
C GLY A 371 1.19 2.01 11.02
N LEU A 372 0.60 2.95 11.75
CA LEU A 372 1.30 3.78 12.72
C LEU A 372 1.76 2.95 13.94
N LEU A 373 0.89 2.07 14.43
CA LEU A 373 1.21 1.13 15.51
C LEU A 373 2.32 0.17 15.10
N SER A 374 2.12 -0.55 13.99
CA SER A 374 3.03 -1.62 13.60
C SER A 374 4.38 -1.11 13.10
N VAL A 375 4.40 -0.14 12.18
CA VAL A 375 5.62 0.32 11.52
C VAL A 375 6.17 1.57 12.18
N GLY A 376 5.32 2.56 12.45
CA GLY A 376 5.74 3.82 13.08
C GLY A 376 6.33 3.61 14.47
N ILE A 377 5.63 2.87 15.35
CA ILE A 377 6.03 2.64 16.74
C ILE A 377 6.76 1.31 16.91
N GLY A 378 6.13 0.21 16.53
CA GLY A 378 6.62 -1.15 16.77
C GLY A 378 7.97 -1.43 16.11
N ASP A 379 8.01 -1.39 14.78
CA ASP A 379 9.23 -1.63 13.98
C ASP A 379 10.36 -0.63 14.31
N SER A 380 10.03 0.66 14.52
CA SER A 380 11.01 1.65 14.99
C SER A 380 11.63 1.25 16.34
N ALA A 381 10.81 0.88 17.33
CA ALA A 381 11.29 0.44 18.64
C ALA A 381 12.09 -0.86 18.54
N ALA A 382 11.64 -1.83 17.75
CA ALA A 382 12.36 -3.09 17.51
C ALA A 382 13.75 -2.83 16.93
N SER A 383 13.85 -1.94 15.94
CA SER A 383 15.10 -1.64 15.25
C SER A 383 16.08 -0.87 16.14
N ILE A 384 15.61 0.16 16.85
CA ILE A 384 16.45 0.98 17.75
C ILE A 384 16.89 0.17 18.97
N CYS A 385 15.97 -0.44 19.71
CA CYS A 385 16.33 -1.24 20.88
C CYS A 385 17.09 -2.50 20.48
N GLY A 386 16.71 -3.15 19.39
CA GLY A 386 17.39 -4.35 18.90
C GLY A 386 18.85 -4.10 18.51
N SER A 387 19.17 -2.91 17.97
CA SER A 387 20.54 -2.52 17.64
C SER A 387 21.35 -2.03 18.85
N LEU A 388 20.72 -1.37 19.82
CA LEU A 388 21.40 -0.84 21.00
C LEU A 388 21.65 -1.88 22.10
N VAL A 389 20.66 -2.73 22.40
CA VAL A 389 20.69 -3.64 23.56
C VAL A 389 20.49 -5.12 23.20
N GLY A 390 20.21 -5.42 21.93
CA GLY A 390 19.89 -6.77 21.48
C GLY A 390 21.10 -7.70 21.51
N LYS A 391 20.98 -8.81 22.27
CA LYS A 391 22.01 -9.85 22.36
C LYS A 391 21.49 -11.20 21.89
N ASN A 392 20.21 -11.48 22.10
CA ASN A 392 19.62 -12.78 21.86
C ASN A 392 18.86 -12.82 20.53
N LYS A 393 19.50 -13.33 19.47
CA LYS A 393 18.87 -13.45 18.15
C LYS A 393 17.80 -14.55 18.10
N TRP A 394 16.78 -14.34 17.27
CA TRP A 394 15.82 -15.39 16.93
C TRP A 394 16.49 -16.44 16.02
N PRO A 395 16.19 -17.74 16.18
CA PRO A 395 16.73 -18.78 15.29
C PRO A 395 16.39 -18.49 13.82
N GLY A 396 17.39 -18.49 12.95
CA GLY A 396 17.21 -18.21 11.51
C GLY A 396 16.85 -16.75 11.17
N SER A 397 17.00 -15.80 12.09
CA SER A 397 16.73 -14.38 11.84
C SER A 397 17.88 -13.51 12.33
N LYS A 398 18.08 -12.37 11.66
CA LYS A 398 19.04 -11.34 12.11
C LYS A 398 18.50 -10.52 13.30
N LYS A 399 17.19 -10.63 13.59
CA LYS A 399 16.46 -9.84 14.60
C LYS A 399 16.59 -10.44 16.01
N THR A 400 16.47 -9.59 17.03
CA THR A 400 16.70 -9.93 18.43
C THR A 400 15.40 -10.06 19.22
N LYS A 401 15.39 -10.91 20.25
CA LYS A 401 14.26 -11.09 21.17
C LYS A 401 13.99 -9.79 21.96
N GLU A 402 15.03 -9.05 22.30
CA GLU A 402 14.93 -7.73 22.94
C GLU A 402 14.25 -6.71 22.02
N GLY A 403 14.57 -6.72 20.72
CA GLY A 403 13.87 -5.92 19.72
C GLY A 403 12.38 -6.28 19.65
N THR A 404 12.04 -7.57 19.61
CA THR A 404 10.65 -8.02 19.64
C THR A 404 9.91 -7.59 20.91
N ALA A 405 10.56 -7.64 22.08
CA ALA A 405 9.98 -7.15 23.33
C ALA A 405 9.74 -5.63 23.29
N ALA A 406 10.67 -4.86 22.74
CA ALA A 406 10.50 -3.41 22.54
C ALA A 406 9.35 -3.09 21.58
N CYS A 407 9.22 -3.85 20.47
CA CYS A 407 8.11 -3.74 19.53
C CYS A 407 6.76 -4.00 20.22
N PHE A 408 6.66 -5.03 21.04
CA PHE A 408 5.45 -5.35 21.80
C PHE A 408 5.10 -4.27 22.83
N LEU A 409 6.06 -3.92 23.69
CA LEU A 409 5.84 -2.99 24.80
C LEU A 409 5.52 -1.57 24.35
N SER A 410 6.19 -1.08 23.31
CA SER A 410 5.96 0.27 22.77
C SER A 410 4.56 0.44 22.16
N GLN A 411 4.11 -0.54 21.38
CA GLN A 411 2.76 -0.54 20.82
C GLN A 411 1.69 -0.67 21.91
N LEU A 412 1.90 -1.57 22.87
CA LEU A 412 0.97 -1.74 23.99
C LEU A 412 0.87 -0.47 24.83
N PHE A 413 2.00 0.19 25.08
CA PHE A 413 2.04 1.48 25.77
C PHE A 413 1.20 2.54 25.04
N LEU A 414 1.35 2.66 23.71
CA LEU A 414 0.55 3.63 22.95
C LEU A 414 -0.95 3.30 23.01
N VAL A 415 -1.34 2.02 22.89
CA VAL A 415 -2.76 1.63 23.02
C VAL A 415 -3.30 1.98 24.41
N ILE A 416 -2.55 1.72 25.47
CA ILE A 416 -2.95 2.10 26.84
C ILE A 416 -3.07 3.62 26.97
N ALA A 417 -2.16 4.38 26.37
CA ALA A 417 -2.22 5.84 26.37
C ALA A 417 -3.49 6.34 25.65
N LEU A 418 -3.82 5.76 24.48
CA LEU A 418 -5.04 6.11 23.73
C LEU A 418 -6.31 5.77 24.52
N ILE A 419 -6.32 4.67 25.29
CA ILE A 419 -7.41 4.34 26.21
C ILE A 419 -7.51 5.36 27.33
N HIS A 420 -6.37 5.79 27.89
CA HIS A 420 -6.32 6.77 28.97
C HIS A 420 -6.89 8.13 28.54
N TYR A 421 -6.53 8.61 27.34
CA TYR A 421 -7.01 9.86 26.76
C TYR A 421 -8.42 9.77 26.13
N GLY A 422 -9.05 8.59 26.16
CA GLY A 422 -10.43 8.41 25.70
C GLY A 422 -10.60 8.25 24.18
N TYR A 423 -9.51 8.04 23.43
CA TYR A 423 -9.57 7.73 21.99
C TYR A 423 -9.96 6.29 21.70
N VAL A 424 -9.76 5.37 22.66
CA VAL A 424 -10.10 3.94 22.53
C VAL A 424 -10.94 3.50 23.74
N PRO A 425 -12.02 2.73 23.54
CA PRO A 425 -12.83 2.21 24.65
C PRO A 425 -12.03 1.33 25.62
N ARG A 426 -12.26 1.50 26.93
CA ARG A 426 -11.59 0.73 28.01
C ARG A 426 -11.86 -0.77 27.99
N THR A 427 -12.89 -1.22 27.28
CA THR A 427 -13.35 -2.62 27.28
C THR A 427 -12.51 -3.54 26.39
N ASN A 428 -11.62 -3.01 25.54
CA ASN A 428 -11.04 -3.77 24.44
C ASN A 428 -9.50 -3.83 24.46
N LEU A 429 -8.90 -4.38 25.52
CA LEU A 429 -7.43 -4.56 25.56
C LEU A 429 -6.96 -5.92 25.03
N ILE A 430 -7.79 -6.97 25.12
CA ILE A 430 -7.41 -8.34 24.71
C ILE A 430 -7.07 -8.38 23.22
N ARG A 431 -7.94 -7.82 22.39
CA ARG A 431 -7.78 -7.82 20.94
C ARG A 431 -6.52 -7.08 20.48
N PRO A 432 -6.27 -5.80 20.84
CA PRO A 432 -5.04 -5.13 20.43
C PRO A 432 -3.81 -5.81 21.03
N THR A 433 -3.86 -6.33 22.26
CA THR A 433 -2.73 -7.08 22.83
C THR A 433 -2.39 -8.32 22.00
N PHE A 434 -3.40 -9.08 21.59
CA PHE A 434 -3.22 -10.25 20.73
C PHE A 434 -2.69 -9.86 19.34
N ALA A 435 -3.24 -8.80 18.74
CA ALA A 435 -2.78 -8.26 17.47
C ALA A 435 -1.30 -7.84 17.51
N ILE A 436 -0.91 -7.11 18.56
CA ILE A 436 0.46 -6.66 18.81
C ILE A 436 1.40 -7.85 19.02
N ALA A 437 0.97 -8.87 19.78
CA ALA A 437 1.78 -10.08 20.00
C ALA A 437 2.10 -10.78 18.67
N ILE A 438 1.09 -11.03 17.84
CA ILE A 438 1.28 -11.68 16.54
C ILE A 438 2.11 -10.81 15.60
N CYS A 439 1.82 -9.51 15.50
CA CYS A 439 2.61 -8.60 14.66
C CYS A 439 4.08 -8.53 15.09
N SER A 440 4.36 -8.53 16.40
CA SER A 440 5.74 -8.53 16.92
C SER A 440 6.48 -9.83 16.58
N LEU A 441 5.78 -10.97 16.62
CA LEU A 441 6.35 -12.26 16.22
C LEU A 441 6.60 -12.35 14.71
N VAL A 442 5.68 -11.81 13.90
CA VAL A 442 5.84 -11.74 12.44
C VAL A 442 6.96 -10.78 12.08
N GLU A 443 7.07 -9.63 12.72
CA GLU A 443 8.19 -8.68 12.58
C GLU A 443 9.52 -9.40 12.79
N ALA A 444 9.64 -10.22 13.82
CA ALA A 444 10.87 -10.94 14.15
C ALA A 444 11.32 -11.97 13.09
N LYS A 445 10.40 -12.42 12.22
CA LYS A 445 10.57 -13.57 11.32
C LYS A 445 10.36 -13.28 9.84
N THR A 446 9.69 -12.18 9.50
CA THR A 446 9.38 -11.85 8.11
C THR A 446 10.64 -11.42 7.35
N GLU A 447 10.78 -11.94 6.14
CA GLU A 447 11.77 -11.51 5.12
C GLU A 447 11.14 -10.53 4.11
N GLN A 448 9.81 -10.41 4.14
CA GLN A 448 9.04 -9.51 3.29
C GLN A 448 9.16 -8.08 3.81
N VAL A 449 8.83 -7.09 2.97
CA VAL A 449 8.90 -5.69 3.41
C VAL A 449 7.87 -5.41 4.49
N ASP A 450 8.36 -5.31 5.72
CA ASP A 450 7.62 -4.97 6.94
C ASP A 450 6.72 -3.73 6.80
N ASN A 451 7.19 -2.70 6.08
CA ASN A 451 6.45 -1.45 5.86
C ASN A 451 5.07 -1.67 5.22
N ILE A 452 4.83 -2.74 4.46
CA ILE A 452 3.51 -3.04 3.86
C ILE A 452 2.81 -4.22 4.52
N VAL A 453 3.58 -5.23 4.93
CA VAL A 453 3.05 -6.48 5.45
C VAL A 453 2.52 -6.36 6.88
N LEU A 454 3.25 -5.68 7.77
CA LEU A 454 2.82 -5.54 9.18
C LEU A 454 1.56 -4.67 9.32
N PRO A 455 1.41 -3.54 8.59
CA PRO A 455 0.19 -2.75 8.65
C PRO A 455 -1.06 -3.52 8.24
N LEU A 456 -0.99 -4.31 7.16
CA LEU A 456 -2.14 -5.11 6.70
C LEU A 456 -2.49 -6.22 7.69
N LEU A 457 -1.49 -6.90 8.25
CA LEU A 457 -1.71 -7.92 9.28
C LEU A 457 -2.34 -7.30 10.54
N MET A 458 -1.79 -6.19 11.02
CA MET A 458 -2.31 -5.46 12.16
C MET A 458 -3.75 -5.01 11.90
N TYR A 459 -4.02 -4.47 10.70
CA TYR A 459 -5.36 -4.05 10.29
C TYR A 459 -6.36 -5.20 10.33
N ILE A 460 -6.04 -6.36 9.75
CA ILE A 460 -6.90 -7.56 9.79
C ILE A 460 -7.25 -7.96 11.23
N MET A 461 -6.27 -7.92 12.14
CA MET A 461 -6.48 -8.34 13.53
C MET A 461 -7.24 -7.31 14.37
N LEU A 462 -7.07 -6.03 14.05
CA LEU A 462 -7.77 -4.91 14.69
C LEU A 462 -9.13 -4.62 14.07
N MET A 463 -9.43 -5.12 12.86
CA MET A 463 -10.73 -5.00 12.17
C MET A 463 -11.72 -5.99 12.66
#